data_AF-A0A836S1N5-F1
#
_entry.id   AF-A0A836S1N5-F1
#
_cell.length_a   1.000
_cell.length_b   1.000
_cell.length_c   1.000
_cell.angle_alpha   90.00
_cell.angle_beta   90.00
_cell.angle_gamma   90.00
#
_symmetry.space_group_name_H-M   'P 1'
#
loop_
_entity.id
_entity.type
_entity.pdbx_description
1 polymer ?
#
loop_
_entity_poly.entity_id
_entity_poly.type
_entity_poly.pdbx_seq_one_letter_code
_entity_poly.pdbx_strand_id
1 'polypeptide(L)'
;MTSNAEQLLAGKGRSRLVMIIGALFAALAAAGLIGMGSHFLIVITHVLDGSIAYSRNFAIYNALWIIFFISFLIAGISLIISGVRRKLHDLVPGISLYLAGASLIVIGFYLFIYDELIYAAVAMLVGLTLMIVEWFSKTI
;
A
#
# COMPACT_ATOMS: atom_id res chain seq x y z
N MET A 1 -21.65 1.37 -33.62
CA MET A 1 -22.53 1.88 -32.54
C MET A 1 -22.83 0.73 -31.61
N THR A 2 -22.03 0.54 -30.55
CA THR A 2 -22.33 -0.44 -29.50
C THR A 2 -23.62 -0.04 -28.82
N SER A 3 -24.55 -0.97 -28.61
CA SER A 3 -25.85 -0.64 -28.01
C SER A 3 -25.66 -0.08 -26.60
N ASN A 4 -26.56 0.81 -26.15
CA ASN A 4 -26.51 1.36 -24.78
C ASN A 4 -26.44 0.27 -23.70
N ALA A 5 -26.92 -0.96 -23.98
CA ALA A 5 -26.83 -2.10 -23.08
C ALA A 5 -25.39 -2.65 -22.92
N GLU A 6 -24.58 -2.65 -23.98
CA GLU A 6 -23.17 -3.09 -23.92
C GLU A 6 -22.32 -2.14 -23.10
N GLN A 7 -22.53 -0.82 -23.24
CA GLN A 7 -21.84 0.18 -22.43
C GLN A 7 -22.21 0.08 -20.94
N LEU A 8 -23.46 -0.23 -20.63
CA LEU A 8 -23.95 -0.42 -19.27
C LEU A 8 -23.37 -1.69 -18.61
N LEU A 9 -23.27 -2.79 -19.37
CA LEU A 9 -22.66 -4.03 -18.91
C LEU A 9 -21.15 -3.88 -18.70
N ALA A 10 -20.46 -3.21 -19.63
CA ALA A 10 -19.03 -2.90 -19.51
C ALA A 10 -18.73 -2.02 -18.28
N GLY A 11 -19.56 -1.00 -18.01
CA GLY A 11 -19.43 -0.15 -16.83
C GLY A 11 -19.67 -0.90 -15.51
N LYS A 12 -20.64 -1.83 -15.49
CA LYS A 12 -20.93 -2.66 -14.30
C LYS A 12 -19.84 -3.69 -14.04
N GLY A 13 -19.27 -4.28 -15.09
CA GLY A 13 -18.13 -5.21 -14.99
C GLY A 13 -16.88 -4.52 -14.43
N ARG A 14 -16.52 -3.35 -14.97
CA ARG A 14 -15.39 -2.53 -14.48
C ARG A 14 -15.55 -2.13 -13.02
N SER A 15 -16.74 -1.64 -12.64
CA SER A 15 -17.05 -1.26 -11.24
C SER A 15 -16.83 -2.43 -10.26
N ARG A 16 -17.30 -3.65 -10.62
CA ARG A 16 -17.08 -4.85 -9.80
C ARG A 16 -15.61 -5.20 -9.67
N LEU A 17 -14.87 -5.16 -10.77
CA LEU A 17 -13.43 -5.45 -10.78
C LEU A 17 -12.67 -4.47 -9.87
N VAL A 18 -12.94 -3.17 -9.97
CA VAL A 18 -12.34 -2.14 -9.10
C VAL A 18 -12.64 -2.40 -7.62
N MET A 19 -13.89 -2.77 -7.28
CA MET A 19 -14.23 -3.12 -5.89
C MET A 19 -13.48 -4.35 -5.40
N ILE A 20 -13.33 -5.38 -6.24
CA ILE A 20 -12.59 -6.60 -5.87
C ILE A 20 -11.12 -6.28 -5.62
N ILE A 21 -10.48 -5.51 -6.51
CA ILE A 21 -9.09 -5.08 -6.31
C ILE A 21 -8.96 -4.26 -5.02
N GLY A 22 -9.88 -3.31 -4.78
CA GLY A 22 -9.89 -2.53 -3.55
C GLY A 22 -10.05 -3.38 -2.30
N ALA A 23 -10.93 -4.38 -2.32
CA ALA A 23 -11.12 -5.32 -1.22
C ALA A 23 -9.86 -6.16 -0.94
N LEU A 24 -9.18 -6.63 -1.99
CA LEU A 24 -7.92 -7.37 -1.85
C LEU A 24 -6.84 -6.48 -1.23
N PHE A 25 -6.71 -5.23 -1.69
CA PHE A 25 -5.76 -4.26 -1.13
C PHE A 25 -6.05 -4.01 0.36
N ALA A 26 -7.31 -3.76 0.70
CA ALA A 26 -7.72 -3.52 2.08
C ALA A 26 -7.49 -4.74 2.97
N ALA A 27 -7.79 -5.96 2.50
CA ALA A 27 -7.58 -7.19 3.25
C ALA A 27 -6.09 -7.47 3.51
N LEU A 28 -5.24 -7.32 2.49
CA LEU A 28 -3.79 -7.48 2.62
C LEU A 28 -3.20 -6.43 3.57
N ALA A 29 -3.64 -5.18 3.46
CA ALA A 29 -3.20 -4.12 4.33
C ALA A 29 -3.61 -4.35 5.79
N ALA A 30 -4.85 -4.78 6.03
CA ALA A 30 -5.34 -5.09 7.36
C ALA A 30 -4.59 -6.28 7.99
N ALA A 31 -4.35 -7.34 7.22
CA ALA A 31 -3.55 -8.47 7.68
C ALA A 31 -2.12 -8.05 8.04
N GLY A 32 -1.50 -7.21 7.19
CA GLY A 32 -0.19 -6.64 7.44
C GLY A 32 -0.14 -5.76 8.70
N LEU A 33 -1.15 -4.91 8.92
CA LEU A 33 -1.27 -4.09 10.13
C LEU A 33 -1.42 -4.93 11.40
N ILE A 34 -2.19 -6.01 11.37
CA ILE A 34 -2.35 -6.90 12.51
C ILE A 34 -1.01 -7.57 12.84
N GLY A 35 -0.33 -8.10 11.81
CA GLY A 35 0.98 -8.71 11.97
C GLY A 35 2.00 -7.71 12.53
N MET A 36 2.15 -6.57 11.87
CA MET A 36 3.22 -5.63 12.19
C MET A 36 2.93 -4.71 13.38
N GLY A 37 1.66 -4.44 13.68
CA GLY A 37 1.25 -3.61 14.81
C GLY A 37 1.68 -4.18 16.15
N SER A 38 1.55 -5.51 16.31
CA SER A 38 2.01 -6.20 17.52
C SER A 38 3.54 -6.11 17.70
N HIS A 39 4.29 -6.34 16.63
CA HIS A 39 5.75 -6.22 16.63
C HIS A 39 6.22 -4.79 16.92
N PHE A 40 5.60 -3.79 16.29
CA PHE A 40 5.97 -2.40 16.51
C PHE A 40 5.71 -1.94 17.94
N LEU A 41 4.59 -2.34 18.55
CA LEU A 41 4.30 -2.01 19.95
C LEU A 41 5.37 -2.57 20.90
N ILE A 42 5.83 -3.79 20.67
CA ILE A 42 6.92 -4.39 21.46
C ILE A 42 8.22 -3.61 21.25
N VAL A 43 8.57 -3.30 20.00
CA VAL A 43 9.82 -2.59 19.70
C VAL A 43 9.83 -1.19 20.30
N ILE A 44 8.73 -0.45 20.21
CA ILE A 44 8.70 0.93 20.67
C ILE A 44 8.71 1.04 22.20
N THR A 45 8.06 0.13 22.92
CA THR A 45 8.14 0.10 24.39
C THR A 45 9.58 -0.13 24.84
N HIS A 46 10.28 -1.10 24.24
CA HIS A 46 11.68 -1.37 24.59
C HIS A 46 12.62 -0.21 24.24
N VAL A 47 12.37 0.50 23.13
CA VAL A 47 13.15 1.70 22.77
C VAL A 47 12.90 2.85 23.75
N LEU A 48 11.65 3.04 24.18
CA LEU A 48 11.29 4.06 25.17
C LEU A 48 11.86 3.75 26.56
N ASP A 49 11.92 2.47 26.92
CA ASP A 49 12.50 1.99 28.18
C ASP A 49 14.05 2.01 28.17
N GLY A 50 14.67 2.47 27.07
CA GLY A 50 16.12 2.59 26.94
C GLY A 50 16.84 1.24 26.81
N SER A 51 16.12 0.17 26.44
CA SER A 51 16.71 -1.15 26.25
C SER A 51 17.68 -1.15 25.07
N ILE A 52 18.89 -1.66 25.32
CA ILE A 52 19.97 -1.81 24.34
C ILE A 52 19.64 -2.86 23.25
N ALA A 53 18.61 -3.68 23.48
CA ALA A 53 18.23 -4.77 22.58
C ALA A 53 17.65 -4.29 21.24
N TYR A 54 17.12 -3.06 21.18
CA TYR A 54 16.51 -2.53 19.97
C TYR A 54 17.15 -1.20 19.56
N SER A 55 17.75 -1.18 18.37
CA SER A 55 18.30 0.05 17.81
C SER A 55 17.16 0.95 17.32
N ARG A 56 17.38 2.27 17.39
CA ARG A 56 16.48 3.28 16.79
C ARG A 56 16.17 2.97 15.31
N ASN A 57 17.14 2.41 14.58
CA ASN A 57 16.98 2.01 13.18
C ASN A 57 15.92 0.91 12.99
N PHE A 58 15.85 -0.05 13.92
CA PHE A 58 14.84 -1.11 13.87
C PHE A 58 13.43 -0.58 14.15
N ALA A 59 13.29 0.40 15.06
CA ALA A 59 12.00 1.06 15.28
C ALA A 59 11.53 1.84 14.05
N ILE A 60 12.44 2.56 13.37
CA ILE A 60 12.14 3.27 12.12
C ILE A 60 11.71 2.29 11.03
N TYR A 61 12.42 1.15 10.89
CA TYR A 61 12.07 0.10 9.95
C TYR A 61 10.63 -0.42 10.16
N ASN A 62 10.26 -0.72 11.41
CA ASN A 62 8.89 -1.16 11.74
C ASN A 62 7.86 -0.06 11.50
N ALA A 63 8.18 1.21 11.81
CA ALA A 63 7.31 2.34 11.53
C ALA A 63 7.04 2.49 10.02
N LEU A 64 8.05 2.29 9.17
CA LEU A 64 7.88 2.35 7.71
C LEU A 64 6.93 1.27 7.19
N TRP A 65 6.99 0.06 7.75
CA TRP A 65 6.02 -1.00 7.40
C TRP A 65 4.60 -0.62 7.80
N ILE A 66 4.41 -0.01 8.96
CA ILE A 66 3.09 0.51 9.37
C ILE A 66 2.61 1.59 8.39
N ILE A 67 3.46 2.55 8.04
CA ILE A 67 3.11 3.61 7.09
C ILE A 67 2.72 3.00 5.73
N PHE A 68 3.47 2.00 5.26
CA PHE A 68 3.14 1.25 4.05
C PHE A 68 1.74 0.63 4.14
N PHE A 69 1.45 -0.16 5.17
CA PHE A 69 0.16 -0.84 5.28
C PHE A 69 -1.01 0.13 5.49
N ILE A 70 -0.85 1.20 6.28
CA ILE A 70 -1.89 2.24 6.41
C ILE A 70 -2.17 2.88 5.06
N SER A 71 -1.12 3.27 4.33
CA SER A 71 -1.26 3.90 3.02
C SER A 71 -1.92 2.96 2.00
N PHE A 72 -1.55 1.67 2.05
CA PHE A 72 -2.13 0.63 1.21
C PHE A 72 -3.60 0.35 1.56
N LEU A 73 -3.97 0.41 2.85
CA LEU A 73 -5.35 0.28 3.33
C LEU A 73 -6.22 1.44 2.81
N ILE A 74 -5.73 2.68 2.93
CA ILE A 74 -6.43 3.87 2.44
C ILE A 74 -6.65 3.76 0.93
N ALA A 75 -5.65 3.29 0.19
CA ALA A 75 -5.77 3.04 -1.24
C ALA A 75 -6.86 2.00 -1.56
N GLY A 76 -6.86 0.87 -0.84
CA GLY A 76 -7.87 -0.18 -0.99
C GLY A 76 -9.30 0.30 -0.70
N ILE A 77 -9.51 1.01 0.41
CA ILE A 77 -10.82 1.60 0.77
C ILE A 77 -11.28 2.58 -0.31
N SER A 78 -10.37 3.38 -0.84
CA SER A 78 -10.69 4.35 -1.89
C SER A 78 -11.10 3.68 -3.19
N LEU A 79 -10.44 2.58 -3.59
CA LEU A 79 -10.86 1.77 -4.72
C LEU A 79 -12.27 1.20 -4.51
N ILE A 80 -12.59 0.70 -3.31
CA ILE A 80 -13.95 0.22 -3.00
C ILE A 80 -14.96 1.34 -3.19
N ILE A 81 -14.72 2.51 -2.60
CA ILE A 81 -15.62 3.68 -2.71
C ILE A 81 -15.77 4.10 -4.17
N SER A 82 -14.68 4.16 -4.93
CA SER A 82 -14.70 4.51 -6.35
C SER A 82 -15.45 3.48 -7.19
N GLY A 83 -15.30 2.19 -6.89
CA GLY A 83 -16.06 1.10 -7.51
C GLY A 83 -17.56 1.20 -7.23
N VAL A 84 -17.96 1.46 -5.98
CA VAL A 84 -19.36 1.68 -5.58
C VAL A 84 -19.95 2.90 -6.29
N ARG A 85 -19.20 4.01 -6.35
CA ARG A 85 -19.60 5.24 -7.04
C ARG A 85 -19.50 5.16 -8.56
N ARG A 86 -18.98 4.05 -9.10
CA ARG A 86 -18.71 3.84 -10.53
C ARG A 86 -17.87 4.97 -11.14
N LYS A 87 -16.93 5.51 -10.36
CA LYS A 87 -16.00 6.52 -10.84
C LYS A 87 -15.20 5.98 -12.02
N LEU A 88 -15.05 6.81 -13.04
CA LEU A 88 -14.27 6.48 -14.24
C LEU A 88 -12.81 6.94 -14.13
N HIS A 89 -12.51 7.87 -13.21
CA HIS A 89 -11.22 8.55 -12.98
C HIS A 89 -11.07 8.82 -11.46
N ASP A 90 -9.85 9.15 -11.01
CA ASP A 90 -9.52 9.40 -9.60
C ASP A 90 -9.97 8.28 -8.66
N LEU A 91 -9.53 7.06 -9.01
CA LEU A 91 -9.89 5.84 -8.29
C LEU A 91 -9.25 5.78 -6.89
N VAL A 92 -8.08 6.39 -6.72
CA VAL A 92 -7.29 6.37 -5.48
C VAL A 92 -6.81 7.79 -5.13
N PRO A 93 -6.85 8.21 -3.85
CA PRO A 93 -6.29 9.49 -3.42
C PRO A 93 -4.79 9.49 -3.66
N GLY A 94 -4.35 10.50 -4.41
CA GLY A 94 -3.06 10.44 -5.09
C GLY A 94 -1.79 10.57 -4.22
N ILE A 95 -1.93 10.53 -2.91
CA ILE A 95 -0.79 10.53 -1.98
C ILE A 95 -0.58 9.16 -1.34
N SER A 96 -1.61 8.31 -1.32
CA SER A 96 -1.57 7.04 -0.60
C SER A 96 -0.67 6.00 -1.29
N LEU A 97 -0.78 5.80 -2.61
CA LEU A 97 0.16 4.91 -3.31
C LEU A 97 1.58 5.47 -3.32
N TYR A 98 1.74 6.79 -3.41
CA TYR A 98 3.05 7.43 -3.36
C TYR A 98 3.74 7.16 -2.02
N LEU A 99 3.03 7.37 -0.90
CA LEU A 99 3.55 7.08 0.44
C LEU A 99 3.84 5.60 0.62
N ALA A 100 2.95 4.71 0.17
CA ALA A 100 3.20 3.26 0.20
C ALA A 100 4.47 2.90 -0.58
N GLY A 101 4.63 3.44 -1.79
CA GLY A 101 5.79 3.19 -2.63
C GLY A 101 7.09 3.72 -2.03
N ALA A 102 7.08 4.97 -1.54
CA ALA A 102 8.22 5.59 -0.88
C ALA A 102 8.65 4.79 0.36
N SER A 103 7.70 4.34 1.20
CA SER A 103 7.99 3.50 2.35
C SER A 103 8.67 2.19 1.95
N LEU A 104 8.19 1.51 0.90
CA LEU A 104 8.81 0.28 0.40
C LEU A 104 10.22 0.48 -0.16
N ILE A 105 10.48 1.60 -0.82
CA ILE A 105 11.83 1.91 -1.33
C ILE A 105 12.80 2.09 -0.15
N VAL A 106 12.40 2.82 0.90
CA VAL A 106 13.24 3.00 2.09
C VAL A 106 13.44 1.68 2.85
N ILE A 107 12.39 0.87 2.97
CA ILE A 107 12.47 -0.51 3.49
C ILE A 107 13.44 -1.35 2.66
N GLY A 108 13.40 -1.22 1.33
CA GLY A 108 14.32 -1.92 0.43
C GLY A 108 15.78 -1.52 0.65
N PHE A 109 16.07 -0.23 0.82
CA PHE A 109 17.41 0.22 1.20
C PHE A 109 17.84 -0.32 2.57
N TYR A 110 16.92 -0.38 3.54
CA TYR A 110 17.20 -1.00 4.83
C TYR A 110 17.58 -2.48 4.64
N LEU A 111 16.75 -3.26 3.94
CA LEU A 111 17.02 -4.68 3.68
C LEU A 111 18.34 -4.90 2.95
N PHE A 112 18.69 -4.01 2.02
CA PHE A 112 19.98 -4.05 1.31
C PHE A 112 21.18 -3.90 2.25
N ILE A 113 21.09 -3.01 3.25
CA ILE A 113 22.16 -2.79 4.24
C ILE A 113 22.37 -4.03 5.14
N TYR A 114 21.33 -4.83 5.36
CA TYR A 114 21.39 -6.06 6.17
C TYR A 114 21.49 -7.33 5.30
N ASP A 115 22.03 -7.22 4.09
CA ASP A 115 22.32 -8.32 3.15
C ASP A 115 21.11 -9.13 2.65
N GLU A 116 19.89 -8.61 2.81
CA GLU A 116 18.64 -9.24 2.33
C GLU A 116 18.32 -8.84 0.88
N LEU A 117 19.26 -9.12 -0.04
CA LEU A 117 19.28 -8.64 -1.43
C LEU A 117 17.98 -8.89 -2.22
N ILE A 118 17.42 -10.10 -2.13
CA ILE A 118 16.22 -10.48 -2.89
C ILE A 118 15.01 -9.68 -2.39
N TYR A 119 14.82 -9.61 -1.07
CA TYR A 119 13.71 -8.86 -0.47
C TYR A 119 13.86 -7.36 -0.71
N ALA A 120 15.09 -6.85 -0.66
CA ALA A 120 15.39 -5.46 -1.01
C ALA A 120 14.97 -5.14 -2.45
N ALA A 121 15.37 -5.99 -3.42
CA ALA A 121 15.01 -5.81 -4.82
C ALA A 121 13.49 -5.84 -5.03
N VAL A 122 12.79 -6.81 -4.42
CA VAL A 122 11.33 -6.92 -4.50
C VAL A 122 10.67 -5.68 -3.89
N ALA A 123 11.09 -5.25 -2.71
CA ALA A 123 10.51 -4.07 -2.05
C ALA A 123 10.69 -2.81 -2.91
N MET A 124 11.88 -2.58 -3.45
CA MET A 124 12.14 -1.42 -4.30
C MET A 124 11.34 -1.46 -5.61
N LEU A 125 11.27 -2.63 -6.27
CA LEU A 125 10.50 -2.78 -7.51
C LEU A 125 9.00 -2.59 -7.30
N VAL A 126 8.44 -3.19 -6.25
CA VAL A 126 7.04 -2.98 -5.89
C VAL A 126 6.80 -1.52 -5.53
N GLY A 127 7.69 -0.90 -4.75
CA GLY A 127 7.59 0.50 -4.38
C GLY A 127 7.57 1.44 -5.59
N LEU A 128 8.50 1.25 -6.53
CA LEU A 128 8.53 1.97 -7.81
C LEU A 128 7.25 1.76 -8.61
N THR A 129 6.77 0.51 -8.69
CA THR A 129 5.53 0.19 -9.41
C THR A 129 4.34 0.96 -8.85
N LEU A 130 4.20 1.03 -7.52
CA LEU A 130 3.12 1.78 -6.87
C LEU A 130 3.21 3.29 -7.20
N MET A 131 4.42 3.86 -7.20
CA MET A 131 4.62 5.27 -7.57
C MET A 131 4.31 5.55 -9.05
N ILE A 132 4.65 4.62 -9.94
CA ILE A 132 4.35 4.72 -11.37
C ILE A 132 2.85 4.63 -11.61
N VAL A 133 2.17 3.67 -10.99
CA VAL A 133 0.70 3.50 -11.06
C VAL A 133 0.00 4.77 -10.59
N GLU A 134 0.48 5.35 -9.50
CA GLU A 134 -0.02 6.63 -8.98
C GLU A 134 0.13 7.76 -10.01
N TRP A 135 1.31 7.91 -10.61
CA TRP A 135 1.56 8.94 -11.63
C TRP A 135 0.62 8.82 -12.84
N PHE A 136 0.42 7.60 -13.32
CA PHE A 136 -0.51 7.34 -14.43
C PHE A 136 -1.98 7.51 -14.05
N SER A 137 -2.33 7.29 -12.78
CA SER A 137 -3.70 7.48 -12.31
C SER A 137 -4.13 8.94 -12.21
N LYS A 138 -3.17 9.88 -12.10
CA LYS A 138 -3.42 11.33 -12.09
C LYS A 138 -3.49 11.98 -13.47
N THR A 139 -2.95 11.31 -14.50
CA THR A 139 -2.79 11.88 -15.85
C THR A 139 -3.90 11.48 -16.83
N ILE A 140 -4.86 10.64 -16.39
CA ILE A 140 -6.01 10.15 -17.18
C ILE A 140 -7.31 10.65 -16.54
#